data_AF-A0A4R8G2H6-F1
#
_entry.id   AF-A0A4R8G2H6-F1
#
_cell.length_a   1.000
_cell.length_b   1.000
_cell.length_c   1.000
_cell.angle_alpha   90.00
_cell.angle_beta   90.00
_cell.angle_gamma   90.00
#
_symmetry.space_group_name_H-M   'P 1'
#
loop_
_entity.id
_entity.type
_entity.pdbx_description
1 polymer ?
#
loop_
_entity_poly.entity_id
_entity_poly.type
_entity_poly.pdbx_seq_one_letter_code
_entity_poly.pdbx_strand_id
1 'polypeptide(L)'
;MRDWGKQIKIPAVYMRGGTSKGVFFLPEDLPSDPSERDKALLRVIGSPDPYGQQIDGMGGATSSTSKVVIVSKSKRPGYDINYLFG
;
A
#
# COMPACT_ATOMS: atom_id res chain seq x y z
N MET A 1 21.04 21.32 12.49
CA MET A 1 20.58 20.12 11.74
C MET A 1 19.11 20.32 11.44
N ARG A 2 18.64 20.05 10.21
CA ARG A 2 17.21 20.08 9.90
C ARG A 2 16.53 18.94 10.66
N ASP A 3 15.40 19.23 11.29
CA ASP A 3 14.53 18.21 11.86
C ASP A 3 13.70 17.62 10.72
N TRP A 4 14.01 16.38 10.34
CA TRP A 4 13.39 15.69 9.21
C TRP A 4 12.16 14.88 9.62
N GLY A 5 11.76 14.95 10.89
CA GLY A 5 10.72 14.08 11.44
C GLY A 5 11.15 12.62 11.51
N LYS A 6 10.37 11.82 12.25
CA LYS A 6 10.55 10.36 12.31
C LYS A 6 9.67 9.69 11.26
N GLN A 7 10.08 8.50 10.81
CA GLN A 7 9.18 7.64 10.04
C GLN A 7 7.90 7.34 10.83
N ILE A 8 6.78 7.29 10.13
CA ILE A 8 5.50 6.86 10.67
C ILE A 8 5.34 5.34 10.54
N LYS A 9 4.49 4.76 11.38
CA LYS A 9 4.13 3.34 11.32
C LYS A 9 2.68 3.23 10.86
N ILE A 10 2.45 2.43 9.84
CA ILE A 10 1.11 2.11 9.32
C ILE A 10 0.93 0.59 9.48
N PRO A 11 -0.08 0.12 10.24
CA PRO A 11 -0.41 -1.30 10.29
C PRO A 11 -0.69 -1.85 8.88
N ALA A 12 -0.07 -2.98 8.57
CA ALA A 12 -0.16 -3.59 7.24
C ALA A 12 0.13 -5.08 7.30
N VAL A 13 -0.33 -5.82 6.28
CA VAL A 13 0.02 -7.22 6.06
C VAL A 13 0.71 -7.37 4.72
N TYR A 14 1.92 -7.94 4.71
CA TYR A 14 2.57 -8.37 3.48
C TYR A 14 2.27 -9.84 3.23
N MET A 15 1.64 -10.16 2.11
CA MET A 15 1.22 -11.53 1.82
C MET A 15 1.42 -11.91 0.36
N ARG A 16 1.59 -13.20 0.14
CA ARG A 16 1.50 -13.83 -1.17
C ARG A 16 0.05 -14.23 -1.45
N GLY A 17 -0.52 -13.72 -2.54
CA GLY A 17 -1.82 -14.13 -3.08
C GLY A 17 -1.62 -14.78 -4.44
N GLY A 18 -1.84 -16.10 -4.54
CA GLY A 18 -1.50 -16.86 -5.75
C GLY A 18 -0.01 -16.69 -6.10
N THR A 19 0.27 -16.18 -7.30
CA THR A 19 1.63 -15.91 -7.83
C THR A 19 2.11 -14.47 -7.63
N SER A 20 1.33 -13.62 -6.94
CA SER A 20 1.68 -12.22 -6.68
C SER A 20 1.94 -11.98 -5.18
N LYS A 21 2.64 -10.89 -4.87
CA LYS A 21 2.79 -10.37 -3.50
C LYS A 21 2.28 -8.94 -3.45
N GLY A 22 1.69 -8.55 -2.33
CA GLY A 22 1.19 -7.19 -2.11
C GLY A 22 1.16 -6.82 -0.65
N VAL A 23 1.06 -5.51 -0.39
CA VAL A 23 0.86 -4.95 0.94
C VAL A 23 -0.62 -4.61 1.12
N PHE A 24 -1.23 -5.12 2.19
CA PHE A 24 -2.65 -5.04 2.48
C PHE A 24 -2.88 -4.11 3.68
N PHE A 25 -3.90 -3.25 3.55
CA PHE A 25 -4.24 -2.23 4.53
C PHE A 25 -5.74 -2.22 4.86
N LEU A 26 -6.07 -1.75 6.06
CA LEU A 26 -7.41 -1.26 6.39
C LEU A 26 -7.48 0.25 6.08
N PRO A 27 -8.63 0.78 5.66
CA PRO A 27 -8.75 2.20 5.31
C PRO A 27 -8.54 3.13 6.52
N GLU A 28 -8.90 2.71 7.73
CA GLU A 28 -8.72 3.48 8.97
C GLU A 28 -7.24 3.71 9.35
N ASP A 29 -6.33 2.88 8.83
CA ASP A 29 -4.88 2.99 9.07
C ASP A 29 -4.20 3.93 8.06
N LEU A 30 -4.92 4.35 7.01
CA LEU A 30 -4.41 5.19 5.93
C LEU A 30 -4.93 6.63 6.03
N PRO A 31 -4.25 7.60 5.40
CA PRO A 31 -4.80 8.94 5.22
C PRO A 31 -6.18 8.87 4.54
N SER A 32 -7.14 9.64 5.06
CA SER A 32 -8.49 9.72 4.51
C SER A 32 -8.55 10.51 3.20
N ASP A 33 -7.66 11.49 3.03
CA ASP A 33 -7.50 12.23 1.78
C ASP A 33 -6.91 11.31 0.69
N PRO A 34 -7.58 11.17 -0.47
CA PRO A 34 -7.10 10.28 -1.53
C PRO A 34 -5.71 10.62 -2.07
N SER A 35 -5.35 11.91 -2.16
CA SER A 35 -4.04 12.31 -2.68
C SER A 35 -2.93 11.95 -1.70
N GLU A 36 -3.13 12.20 -0.41
CA GLU A 36 -2.19 11.81 0.64
C GLU A 36 -2.09 10.29 0.78
N ARG A 37 -3.21 9.57 0.62
CA ARG A 37 -3.21 8.10 0.58
C ARG A 37 -2.37 7.58 -0.58
N ASP A 38 -2.56 8.11 -1.78
CA ASP A 38 -1.81 7.67 -2.95
C ASP A 38 -0.31 7.95 -2.78
N LYS A 39 0.07 9.11 -2.23
CA LYS A 39 1.47 9.41 -1.88
C LYS A 39 2.03 8.41 -0.86
N ALA A 40 1.26 8.06 0.17
CA ALA A 40 1.67 7.08 1.18
C ALA A 40 1.87 5.69 0.55
N LEU A 41 0.94 5.22 -0.28
CA LEU A 41 1.02 3.91 -0.94
C LEU A 41 2.19 3.85 -1.93
N LEU A 42 2.41 4.91 -2.70
CA LEU A 42 3.59 5.04 -3.56
C LEU A 42 4.89 4.98 -2.75
N ARG A 43 4.96 5.69 -1.61
CA ARG A 43 6.12 5.67 -0.72
C ARG A 43 6.37 4.28 -0.12
N VAL A 44 5.31 3.57 0.28
CA VAL A 44 5.38 2.20 0.79
C VAL A 44 5.99 1.27 -0.25
N ILE A 45 5.54 1.36 -1.50
CA ILE A 45 6.03 0.50 -2.58
C ILE A 45 7.45 0.89 -3.01
N GLY A 46 7.84 2.15 -2.84
CA GLY A 46 9.12 2.68 -3.30
C GLY A 46 9.04 3.23 -4.72
N SER A 47 7.92 3.89 -5.06
CA SER A 47 7.65 4.47 -6.38
C SER A 47 7.37 5.98 -6.30
N PRO A 48 7.63 6.74 -7.37
CA PRO A 48 8.38 6.34 -8.57
C PRO A 48 9.87 6.16 -8.23
N ASP A 49 10.48 5.10 -8.75
CA ASP A 49 11.92 4.84 -8.62
C ASP A 49 12.59 4.94 -9.99
N PRO A 50 13.44 5.95 -10.26
CA PRO A 50 14.13 6.09 -11.54
C PRO A 50 15.11 4.94 -11.83
N TYR A 51 15.51 4.16 -10.82
CA TYR A 51 16.37 2.98 -11.00
C TYR A 51 15.56 1.72 -11.34
N GLY A 52 14.23 1.77 -11.20
CA GLY A 52 13.35 0.64 -11.44
C GLY A 52 13.62 -0.57 -10.55
N GLN A 53 14.14 -0.36 -9.33
CA GLN A 53 14.52 -1.42 -8.39
C GLN A 53 13.61 -1.51 -7.16
N GLN A 54 12.93 -0.40 -6.80
CA GLN A 54 12.08 -0.28 -5.61
C GLN A 54 12.80 -0.65 -4.30
N ILE A 55 14.13 -0.46 -4.25
CA ILE A 55 14.98 -0.92 -3.13
C ILE A 55 14.69 -0.19 -1.81
N ASP A 56 14.14 1.02 -1.89
CA ASP A 56 13.72 1.82 -0.74
C ASP A 56 12.20 1.73 -0.50
N GLY A 57 11.63 0.54 -0.70
CA GLY A 57 10.22 0.25 -0.50
C GLY A 57 9.95 -1.25 -0.41
N MET A 58 8.67 -1.61 -0.35
CA MET A 58 8.20 -2.99 -0.26
C MET A 58 7.95 -3.63 -1.63
N GLY A 59 8.04 -2.86 -2.71
CA GLY A 59 7.93 -3.35 -4.08
C GLY A 59 9.11 -4.24 -4.46
N GLY A 60 8.90 -5.15 -5.40
CA GLY A 60 9.94 -6.07 -5.90
C GLY A 60 10.34 -5.81 -7.36
N ALA A 61 10.15 -4.58 -7.86
CA ALA A 61 10.48 -4.15 -9.22
C ALA A 61 9.80 -4.93 -10.36
N THR A 62 8.73 -5.66 -10.05
CA THR A 62 7.89 -6.33 -11.05
C THR A 62 6.42 -6.02 -10.82
N SER A 63 5.61 -6.07 -11.86
CA SER A 63 4.16 -5.85 -11.74
C SER A 63 3.46 -6.85 -10.81
N SER A 64 4.03 -8.05 -10.62
CA SER A 64 3.53 -9.08 -9.70
C SER A 64 3.90 -8.83 -8.24
N THR A 65 4.81 -7.90 -7.95
CA THR A 65 5.31 -7.59 -6.60
C THR A 65 5.21 -6.11 -6.22
N SER A 66 4.71 -5.26 -7.12
CA SER A 66 4.41 -3.84 -6.89
C SER A 66 2.89 -3.65 -6.82
N LYS A 67 2.28 -4.08 -5.70
CA LYS A 67 0.82 -4.13 -5.51
C LYS A 67 0.42 -3.67 -4.12
N VAL A 68 -0.67 -2.92 -4.05
CA VAL A 68 -1.32 -2.56 -2.80
C VAL A 68 -2.78 -2.96 -2.81
N VAL A 69 -3.30 -3.30 -1.63
CA VAL A 69 -4.71 -3.68 -1.47
C VAL A 69 -5.28 -2.97 -0.26
N ILE A 70 -6.48 -2.40 -0.40
CA ILE A 70 -7.26 -1.87 0.72
C ILE A 70 -8.50 -2.73 0.89
N VAL A 71 -8.69 -3.27 2.08
CA VAL A 71 -9.83 -4.11 2.44
C VAL A 71 -10.69 -3.40 3.47
N SER A 72 -12.00 -3.38 3.27
CA SER A 72 -12.94 -2.80 4.24
C SER A 72 -14.23 -3.61 4.32
N LYS A 73 -15.02 -3.41 5.38
CA LYS A 73 -16.34 -4.03 5.48
C LYS A 73 -17.28 -3.46 4.41
N SER A 74 -17.95 -4.33 3.67
CA SER A 74 -18.93 -3.90 2.67
C SER A 74 -20.23 -3.43 3.34
N LYS A 75 -20.86 -2.42 2.74
CA LYS A 75 -22.23 -1.97 3.07
C LYS A 75 -23.28 -2.53 2.10
N ARG A 76 -22.85 -3.23 1.05
CA ARG A 76 -23.72 -3.79 0.02
C ARG A 76 -24.32 -5.13 0.51
N PRO A 77 -25.65 -5.33 0.42
CA PRO A 77 -26.27 -6.60 0.80
C PRO A 77 -25.68 -7.78 0.03
N GLY A 78 -25.35 -8.86 0.74
CA GLY A 78 -24.77 -10.07 0.16
C GLY A 78 -23.25 -10.04 -0.08
N TYR A 79 -22.54 -9.00 0.38
CA TYR A 79 -21.09 -8.86 0.26
C TYR A 79 -20.48 -8.55 1.62
N ASP A 80 -19.48 -9.32 2.04
CA ASP A 80 -18.82 -9.13 3.33
C ASP A 80 -17.79 -8.00 3.32
N ILE A 81 -17.05 -7.86 2.21
CA ILE A 81 -15.93 -6.91 2.09
C ILE A 81 -15.96 -6.12 0.79
N ASN A 82 -15.40 -4.92 0.84
CA ASN A 82 -14.89 -4.22 -0.34
C ASN A 82 -13.40 -4.56 -0.50
N TYR A 83 -12.98 -4.75 -1.74
CA TYR A 83 -11.60 -5.04 -2.10
C TYR A 83 -11.15 -4.05 -3.17
N LEU A 84 -10.26 -3.14 -2.83
CA LEU A 84 -9.68 -2.16 -3.75
C LEU A 84 -8.24 -2.54 -4.06
N PHE A 85 -7.92 -2.66 -5.35
CA PHE A 85 -6.60 -3.03 -5.85
C PHE A 85 -5.93 -1.84 -6.53
N GLY A 86 -4.64 -1.63 -6.22
CA GLY A 86 -3.77 -0.62 -6.83
C GLY A 86 -2.41 -1.20 -7.23
#